data_AF-A0A354FSF9-F1
#
_entry.id   AF-A0A354FSF9-F1
#
_cell.length_a   1.000
_cell.length_b   1.000
_cell.length_c   1.000
_cell.angle_alpha   90.00
_cell.angle_beta   90.00
_cell.angle_gamma   90.00
#
_symmetry.space_group_name_H-M   'P 1'
#
loop_
_entity.id
_entity.type
_entity.pdbx_description
1 polymer ?
#
loop_
_entity_poly.entity_id
_entity_poly.type
_entity_poly.pdbx_seq_one_letter_code
_entity_poly.pdbx_strand_id
1 'polypeptide(L)'
;MIKLLITAALSLFWTAIAQETSPAKPKSPEKPKIERLNNEEVKIGKIHLHQKKRELSFKGGINMTKGLIEYFLATTKSDKVHETLILTDASPTNINIAMKLLGIKESKELFEIFDEETWKPTGKFPAVSPETHAASLVDIFVEWGKGAKKKRVPANELIHHINWPKKAPTPKPNEEFETNEATL
;
A
#
# COMPACT_ATOMS: atom_id res chain seq x y z
N MET A 1 71.25 46.93 -16.62
CA MET A 1 70.66 46.76 -17.97
C MET A 1 71.03 45.38 -18.51
N ILE A 2 70.26 44.34 -18.20
CA ILE A 2 70.46 42.98 -18.74
C ILE A 2 69.09 42.36 -19.04
N LYS A 3 69.08 41.63 -20.15
CA LYS A 3 67.97 41.20 -21.00
C LYS A 3 67.03 40.18 -20.36
N LEU A 4 65.79 40.29 -20.82
CA LEU A 4 64.72 39.29 -20.89
C LEU A 4 65.23 37.94 -21.43
N LEU A 5 64.88 36.83 -20.78
CA LEU A 5 64.76 35.53 -21.43
C LEU A 5 63.45 34.85 -21.02
N ILE A 6 62.59 34.71 -22.02
CA ILE A 6 61.28 34.07 -21.98
C ILE A 6 61.51 32.55 -21.92
N THR A 7 61.01 31.89 -20.86
CA THR A 7 60.87 30.44 -20.83
C THR A 7 59.40 30.10 -21.09
N ALA A 8 59.13 29.52 -22.26
CA ALA A 8 57.81 29.03 -22.63
C ALA A 8 57.50 27.78 -21.79
N ALA A 9 56.60 27.91 -20.82
CA ALA A 9 56.01 26.78 -20.11
C ALA A 9 54.84 26.24 -20.95
N LEU A 10 55.04 25.08 -21.57
CA LEU A 10 54.00 24.34 -22.28
C LEU A 10 53.08 23.68 -21.23
N SER A 11 52.00 24.37 -20.86
CA SER A 11 50.97 23.80 -19.98
C SER A 11 50.13 22.80 -20.75
N LEU A 12 50.39 21.50 -20.54
CA LEU A 12 49.47 20.43 -20.89
C LEU A 12 48.18 20.60 -20.09
N PHE A 13 47.14 21.13 -20.72
CA PHE A 13 45.78 21.05 -20.21
C PHE A 13 45.33 19.59 -20.26
N TRP A 14 45.35 18.91 -19.11
CA TRP A 14 44.58 17.69 -18.92
C TRP A 14 43.09 18.08 -18.92
N THR A 15 42.43 17.91 -20.06
CA THR A 15 40.97 17.85 -20.10
C THR A 15 40.54 16.57 -19.39
N ALA A 16 40.08 16.71 -18.15
CA ALA A 16 39.35 15.66 -17.46
C ALA A 16 38.07 15.40 -18.28
N ILE A 17 38.06 14.30 -19.04
CA ILE A 17 36.83 13.76 -19.61
C ILE A 17 35.97 13.34 -18.41
N ALA A 18 34.91 14.09 -18.15
CA ALA A 18 33.86 13.71 -17.25
C ALA A 18 33.23 12.42 -17.81
N GLN A 19 33.52 11.29 -17.17
CA GLN A 19 32.90 10.03 -17.50
C GLN A 19 31.43 10.13 -17.09
N GLU A 20 30.54 10.33 -18.06
CA GLU A 20 29.09 10.26 -17.85
C GLU A 20 28.77 8.95 -17.14
N THR A 21 28.21 9.06 -15.93
CA THR A 21 27.70 7.90 -15.20
C THR A 21 26.58 7.30 -16.01
N SER A 22 26.88 6.18 -16.68
CA SER A 22 25.90 5.44 -17.47
C SER A 22 24.65 5.15 -16.61
N PRO A 23 23.43 5.40 -17.11
CA PRO A 23 22.22 5.21 -16.33
C PRO A 23 22.12 3.75 -15.90
N ALA A 24 22.06 3.53 -14.58
CA ALA A 24 21.97 2.21 -13.99
C ALA A 24 20.76 1.47 -14.60
N LYS A 25 21.04 0.34 -15.26
CA LYS A 25 20.01 -0.53 -15.84
C LYS A 25 18.97 -0.85 -14.76
N PRO A 26 17.65 -0.72 -15.04
CA PRO A 26 16.63 -1.01 -14.04
C PRO A 26 16.79 -2.44 -13.55
N LYS A 27 17.07 -2.61 -12.26
CA LYS A 27 17.13 -3.93 -11.62
C LYS A 27 15.77 -4.59 -11.81
N SER A 28 15.76 -5.75 -12.46
CA SER A 28 14.56 -6.59 -12.56
C SER A 28 14.01 -6.85 -11.15
N PRO A 29 12.68 -6.81 -10.95
CA PRO A 29 12.10 -7.13 -9.65
C PRO A 29 12.53 -8.53 -9.22
N GLU A 30 13.22 -8.61 -8.07
CA GLU A 30 13.69 -9.87 -7.50
C GLU A 30 12.48 -10.75 -7.14
N LYS A 31 12.48 -12.01 -7.59
CA LYS A 31 11.42 -12.96 -7.24
C LYS A 31 11.30 -13.06 -5.72
N PRO A 32 10.09 -13.13 -5.14
CA PRO A 32 9.93 -13.18 -3.70
C PRO A 32 10.62 -14.43 -3.15
N LYS A 33 11.57 -14.23 -2.22
CA LYS A 33 12.19 -15.33 -1.48
C LYS A 33 11.12 -16.00 -0.60
N ILE A 34 10.80 -17.24 -0.91
CA ILE A 34 9.90 -18.10 -0.11
C ILE A 34 10.78 -18.97 0.79
N GLU A 35 10.53 -18.91 2.08
CA GLU A 35 11.29 -19.65 3.10
C GLU A 35 10.31 -20.39 4.01
N ARG A 36 10.40 -21.72 4.05
CA ARG A 36 9.61 -22.53 4.97
C ARG A 36 10.33 -22.58 6.32
N LEU A 37 9.72 -21.98 7.34
CA LEU A 37 10.31 -21.89 8.68
C LEU A 37 10.10 -23.18 9.46
N ASN A 38 8.91 -23.79 9.31
CA ASN A 38 8.57 -25.11 9.85
C ASN A 38 7.34 -25.68 9.11
N ASN A 39 6.70 -26.70 9.69
CA ASN A 39 5.53 -27.34 9.09
C ASN A 39 4.33 -26.40 8.96
N GLU A 40 4.16 -25.45 9.88
CA GLU A 40 3.00 -24.55 9.98
C GLU A 40 3.31 -23.12 9.51
N GLU A 41 4.57 -22.70 9.49
CA GLU A 41 4.99 -21.32 9.22
C GLU A 41 5.83 -21.17 7.94
N VAL A 42 5.47 -20.16 7.14
CA VAL A 42 6.15 -19.82 5.88
C VAL A 42 6.38 -18.31 5.84
N LYS A 43 7.52 -17.90 5.28
CA LYS A 43 7.85 -16.50 5.06
C LYS A 43 7.94 -16.20 3.56
N ILE A 44 7.29 -15.12 3.12
CA ILE A 44 7.29 -14.66 1.72
C ILE A 44 7.76 -13.21 1.69
N GLY A 45 9.06 -13.02 1.45
CA GLY A 45 9.70 -11.71 1.66
C GLY A 45 9.54 -11.22 3.10
N LYS A 46 8.71 -10.19 3.32
CA LYS A 46 8.42 -9.60 4.64
C LYS A 46 7.13 -10.10 5.30
N ILE A 47 6.39 -10.98 4.63
CA ILE A 47 5.14 -11.55 5.14
C ILE A 47 5.46 -12.82 5.92
N HIS A 48 4.90 -12.93 7.12
CA HIS A 48 4.90 -14.15 7.91
C HIS A 48 3.51 -14.80 7.86
N LEU A 49 3.46 -16.07 7.46
CA LEU A 49 2.26 -16.87 7.27
C LEU A 49 2.19 -17.97 8.32
N HIS A 50 1.06 -18.11 9.00
CA HIS A 50 0.79 -19.23 9.91
C HIS A 50 -0.41 -20.03 9.38
N GLN A 51 -0.13 -21.16 8.73
CA GLN A 51 -1.12 -21.94 7.98
C GLN A 51 -2.25 -22.48 8.88
N LYS A 52 -1.90 -23.04 10.04
CA LYS A 52 -2.89 -23.60 10.98
C LYS A 52 -3.84 -22.56 11.57
N LYS A 53 -3.34 -21.37 11.89
CA LYS A 53 -4.16 -20.24 12.39
C LYS A 53 -4.91 -19.52 11.28
N ARG A 54 -4.57 -19.79 10.01
CA ARG A 54 -5.02 -19.03 8.84
C ARG A 54 -4.76 -17.53 8.99
N GLU A 55 -3.59 -17.18 9.48
CA GLU A 55 -3.17 -15.79 9.71
C GLU A 55 -1.96 -15.44 8.84
N LEU A 56 -1.93 -14.20 8.36
CA LEU A 56 -0.71 -13.57 7.84
C LEU A 56 -0.43 -12.30 8.63
N SER A 57 0.85 -11.95 8.74
CA SER A 57 1.29 -10.76 9.45
C SER A 57 2.49 -10.12 8.76
N PHE A 58 2.59 -8.80 8.86
CA PHE A 58 3.70 -8.02 8.35
C PHE A 58 3.81 -6.73 9.17
N LYS A 59 4.97 -6.06 9.07
CA LYS A 59 5.20 -4.81 9.80
C LYS A 59 4.56 -3.64 9.07
N GLY A 60 4.01 -2.72 9.84
CA GLY A 60 3.56 -1.41 9.38
C GLY A 60 3.93 -0.35 10.41
N GLY A 61 3.93 0.91 9.98
CA GLY A 61 4.11 2.08 10.82
C GLY A 61 2.94 3.03 10.67
N ILE A 62 2.52 3.66 11.77
CA ILE A 62 1.56 4.77 11.71
C ILE A 62 2.21 5.91 10.93
N ASN A 63 1.50 6.41 9.93
CA ASN A 63 1.95 7.47 9.05
C ASN A 63 1.22 8.78 9.35
N MET A 64 -0.11 8.77 9.28
CA MET A 64 -0.94 9.94 9.56
C MET A 64 -1.88 9.68 10.71
N THR A 65 -2.05 10.68 11.58
CA THR A 65 -3.01 10.65 12.71
C THR A 65 -3.97 11.84 12.69
N LYS A 66 -3.84 12.71 11.68
CA LYS A 66 -4.63 13.92 11.46
C LYS A 66 -4.78 14.15 9.96
N GLY A 67 -5.79 14.94 9.58
CA GLY A 67 -6.15 15.18 8.19
C GLY A 67 -7.15 14.14 7.66
N LEU A 68 -7.57 14.32 6.42
CA LEU A 68 -8.46 13.35 5.76
C LEU A 68 -7.67 12.06 5.49
N ILE A 69 -8.22 10.95 5.98
CA ILE A 69 -7.67 9.61 5.77
C ILE A 69 -8.61 8.88 4.83
N GLU A 70 -8.13 8.55 3.63
CA GLU A 70 -8.90 7.79 2.63
C GLU A 70 -8.48 6.32 2.60
N TYR A 71 -7.21 6.04 2.91
CA TYR A 71 -6.65 4.70 2.85
C TYR A 71 -6.22 4.21 4.23
N PHE A 72 -6.58 2.97 4.56
CA PHE A 72 -6.12 2.32 5.78
C PHE A 72 -4.65 1.92 5.71
N LEU A 73 -4.23 1.33 4.58
CA LEU A 73 -2.89 0.78 4.38
C LEU A 73 -2.40 1.08 2.96
N ALA A 74 -1.18 1.59 2.84
CA ALA A 74 -0.49 1.72 1.57
C ALA A 74 0.98 1.32 1.70
N THR A 75 1.64 1.11 0.56
CA THR A 75 3.08 0.88 0.55
C THR A 75 3.82 2.20 0.74
N THR A 76 5.03 2.18 1.30
CA THR A 76 5.91 3.35 1.37
C THR A 76 6.32 3.91 -0.01
N LYS A 77 5.97 3.23 -1.10
CA LYS A 77 6.25 3.65 -2.48
C LYS A 77 5.01 4.22 -3.20
N SER A 78 3.87 4.28 -2.52
CA SER A 78 2.63 4.81 -3.08
C SER A 78 2.67 6.35 -3.12
N ASP A 79 2.00 6.93 -4.10
CA ASP A 79 1.64 8.35 -4.16
C ASP A 79 0.53 8.74 -3.16
N LYS A 80 -0.17 7.74 -2.59
CA LYS A 80 -1.26 7.88 -1.61
C LYS A 80 -0.79 8.05 -0.16
N VAL A 81 0.52 8.25 0.05
CA VAL A 81 1.10 8.37 1.40
C VAL A 81 0.54 9.58 2.18
N HIS A 82 0.02 10.60 1.51
CA HIS A 82 -0.53 11.81 2.16
C HIS A 82 -2.00 11.67 2.59
N GLU A 83 -2.59 10.48 2.43
CA GLU A 83 -3.98 10.18 2.74
C GLU A 83 -4.13 8.78 3.35
N THR A 84 -3.03 8.24 3.89
CA THR A 84 -2.95 6.86 4.41
C THR A 84 -2.62 6.81 5.90
N LEU A 85 -3.38 6.02 6.68
CA LEU A 85 -3.17 5.80 8.11
C LEU A 85 -1.88 5.00 8.41
N ILE A 86 -1.70 3.84 7.75
CA ILE A 86 -0.56 2.93 7.99
C ILE A 86 0.26 2.77 6.70
N LEU A 87 1.58 2.90 6.82
CA LEU A 87 2.50 2.53 5.74
C LEU A 87 3.21 1.22 6.03
N THR A 88 3.41 0.41 4.99
CA THR A 88 4.22 -0.80 5.03
C THR A 88 5.23 -0.84 3.90
N ASP A 89 6.37 -1.49 4.14
CA ASP A 89 7.35 -1.81 3.12
C ASP A 89 7.19 -3.25 2.59
N ALA A 90 6.09 -3.91 2.94
CA ALA A 90 5.67 -5.20 2.43
C ALA A 90 5.16 -5.09 0.98
N SER A 91 5.50 -6.08 0.15
CA SER A 91 5.07 -6.14 -1.25
C SER A 91 3.58 -6.50 -1.33
N PRO A 92 2.74 -5.72 -2.04
CA PRO A 92 1.33 -6.05 -2.28
C PRO A 92 1.17 -7.42 -2.96
N THR A 93 2.05 -7.74 -3.90
CA THR A 93 2.08 -9.05 -4.56
C THR A 93 2.33 -10.18 -3.56
N ASN A 94 3.23 -9.99 -2.59
CA ASN A 94 3.50 -11.01 -1.57
C ASN A 94 2.31 -11.16 -0.62
N ILE A 95 1.63 -10.07 -0.25
CA ILE A 95 0.40 -10.10 0.54
C ILE A 95 -0.67 -10.91 -0.21
N ASN A 96 -0.87 -10.65 -1.51
CA ASN A 96 -1.83 -11.38 -2.34
C ASN A 96 -1.52 -12.88 -2.43
N ILE A 97 -0.26 -13.26 -2.67
CA ILE A 97 0.17 -14.66 -2.68
C ILE A 97 -0.09 -15.32 -1.33
N ALA A 98 0.29 -14.65 -0.23
CA ALA A 98 0.06 -15.16 1.12
C ALA A 98 -1.43 -15.40 1.40
N MET A 99 -2.31 -14.47 1.01
CA MET A 99 -3.76 -14.64 1.14
C MET A 99 -4.27 -15.87 0.36
N LYS A 100 -3.80 -16.06 -0.87
CA LYS A 100 -4.16 -17.25 -1.69
C LYS A 100 -3.70 -18.56 -1.04
N LEU A 101 -2.52 -18.58 -0.42
CA LEU A 101 -2.03 -19.76 0.33
C LEU A 101 -2.85 -20.06 1.59
N LEU A 102 -3.52 -19.06 2.19
CA LEU A 102 -4.49 -19.25 3.28
C LEU A 102 -5.87 -19.70 2.79
N GLY A 103 -6.03 -19.85 1.47
CA GLY A 103 -7.30 -20.23 0.84
C GLY A 103 -8.33 -19.12 0.80
N ILE A 104 -7.95 -17.85 1.02
CA ILE A 104 -8.87 -16.71 0.90
C ILE A 104 -9.31 -16.60 -0.57
N LYS A 105 -10.63 -16.52 -0.77
CA LYS A 105 -11.24 -16.40 -2.09
C LYS A 105 -11.39 -14.94 -2.48
N GLU A 106 -11.34 -14.68 -3.78
CA GLU A 106 -11.64 -13.36 -4.32
C GLU A 106 -13.14 -13.05 -4.20
N SER A 107 -13.44 -11.83 -3.79
CA SER A 107 -14.81 -11.32 -3.65
C SER A 107 -15.18 -10.59 -4.94
N LYS A 108 -15.83 -11.29 -5.88
CA LYS A 108 -16.23 -10.70 -7.18
C LYS A 108 -17.32 -9.63 -7.04
N GLU A 109 -18.10 -9.71 -5.96
CA GLU A 109 -19.12 -8.74 -5.56
C GLU A 109 -18.56 -7.33 -5.26
N LEU A 110 -17.24 -7.17 -5.08
CA LEU A 110 -16.60 -5.86 -4.90
C LEU A 110 -16.34 -5.13 -6.24
N PHE A 111 -16.43 -5.83 -7.36
CA PHE A 111 -16.14 -5.28 -8.68
C PHE A 111 -17.42 -5.18 -9.50
N GLU A 112 -17.72 -3.97 -9.93
CA GLU A 112 -18.88 -3.68 -10.76
C GLU A 112 -18.74 -4.35 -12.13
N ILE A 113 -19.87 -4.82 -12.67
CA ILE A 113 -19.93 -5.36 -14.02
C ILE A 113 -19.79 -4.20 -15.00
N PHE A 114 -18.85 -4.33 -15.94
CA PHE A 114 -18.67 -3.38 -17.03
C PHE A 114 -19.48 -3.81 -18.24
N ASP A 115 -20.12 -2.83 -18.87
CA ASP A 115 -20.69 -2.97 -20.20
C ASP A 115 -19.55 -2.96 -21.22
N GLU A 116 -19.34 -4.06 -21.95
CA GLU A 116 -18.20 -4.24 -22.85
C GLU A 116 -18.30 -3.40 -24.14
N GLU A 117 -19.50 -2.92 -24.50
CA GLU A 117 -19.70 -2.07 -25.68
C GLU A 117 -19.38 -0.60 -25.37
N THR A 118 -19.88 -0.11 -24.24
CA THR A 118 -19.75 1.29 -23.81
C THR A 118 -18.57 1.54 -22.89
N TRP A 119 -17.96 0.48 -22.35
CA TRP A 119 -16.91 0.51 -21.33
C TRP A 119 -17.32 1.28 -20.07
N LYS A 120 -18.61 1.24 -19.73
CA LYS A 120 -19.16 1.95 -18.57
C LYS A 120 -19.53 0.97 -17.45
N PRO A 121 -19.37 1.38 -16.18
CA PRO A 121 -19.93 0.65 -15.05
C PRO A 121 -21.47 0.60 -15.11
N THR A 122 -22.07 -0.55 -14.83
CA THR A 122 -23.52 -0.82 -15.05
C THR A 122 -24.42 -0.57 -13.84
N GLY A 123 -23.85 -0.26 -12.69
CA GLY A 123 -24.47 -0.24 -11.36
C GLY A 123 -24.73 -1.63 -10.77
N LYS A 124 -24.34 -2.71 -11.47
CA LYS A 124 -24.64 -4.09 -11.08
C LYS A 124 -23.36 -4.82 -10.66
N PHE A 125 -23.50 -5.71 -9.68
CA PHE A 125 -22.39 -6.51 -9.14
C PHE A 125 -22.64 -8.00 -9.37
N PRO A 126 -21.59 -8.82 -9.57
CA PRO A 126 -21.72 -10.26 -9.69
C PRO A 126 -22.34 -10.86 -8.42
N ALA A 127 -23.38 -11.68 -8.57
CA ALA A 127 -23.92 -12.47 -7.47
C ALA A 127 -22.95 -13.60 -7.12
N VAL A 128 -22.70 -13.81 -5.83
CA VAL A 128 -21.88 -14.90 -5.31
C VAL A 128 -22.66 -15.71 -4.27
N SER A 129 -22.30 -16.99 -4.08
CA SER A 129 -22.93 -17.81 -3.05
C SER A 129 -22.55 -17.32 -1.64
N PRO A 130 -23.38 -17.56 -0.61
CA PRO A 130 -23.03 -17.24 0.78
C PRO A 130 -21.71 -17.87 1.24
N GLU A 131 -21.41 -19.07 0.77
CA GLU A 131 -20.13 -19.76 1.02
C GLU A 131 -18.94 -19.01 0.39
N THR A 132 -19.08 -18.54 -0.85
CA THR A 132 -18.03 -17.78 -1.54
C THR A 132 -17.81 -16.44 -0.86
N HIS A 133 -18.90 -15.75 -0.49
CA HIS A 133 -18.84 -14.50 0.27
C HIS A 133 -18.07 -14.71 1.58
N ALA A 134 -18.47 -15.69 2.39
CA ALA A 134 -17.82 -16.01 3.66
C ALA A 134 -16.34 -16.39 3.50
N ALA A 135 -15.98 -17.10 2.42
CA ALA A 135 -14.60 -17.49 2.14
C ALA A 135 -13.70 -16.33 1.66
N SER A 136 -14.29 -15.17 1.36
CA SER A 136 -13.59 -13.95 0.93
C SER A 136 -13.34 -12.94 2.04
N LEU A 137 -14.04 -13.07 3.17
CA LEU A 137 -13.93 -12.17 4.31
C LEU A 137 -12.63 -12.40 5.09
N VAL A 138 -12.08 -11.30 5.61
CA VAL A 138 -10.89 -11.30 6.47
C VAL A 138 -11.09 -10.35 7.63
N ASP A 139 -10.60 -10.75 8.81
CA ASP A 139 -10.46 -9.83 9.93
C ASP A 139 -9.09 -9.16 9.88
N ILE A 140 -9.07 -7.83 10.06
CA ILE A 140 -7.84 -7.04 10.07
C ILE A 140 -7.61 -6.51 11.48
N PHE A 141 -6.43 -6.77 12.02
CA PHE A 141 -6.02 -6.30 13.35
C PHE A 141 -4.73 -5.50 13.27
N VAL A 142 -4.62 -4.50 14.14
CA VAL A 142 -3.39 -3.74 14.36
C VAL A 142 -2.87 -4.05 15.75
N GLU A 143 -1.61 -4.47 15.83
CA GLU A 143 -0.92 -4.78 17.08
C GLU A 143 0.30 -3.88 17.26
N TRP A 144 0.45 -3.30 18.46
CA TRP A 144 1.63 -2.53 18.85
C TRP A 144 1.99 -2.75 20.32
N GLY A 145 3.20 -2.34 20.70
CA GLY A 145 3.75 -2.53 22.04
C GLY A 145 4.83 -3.61 22.10
N LYS A 146 5.30 -3.92 23.33
CA LYS A 146 6.38 -4.88 23.57
C LYS A 146 6.00 -5.84 24.70
N GLY A 147 6.35 -7.12 24.52
CA GLY A 147 6.14 -8.16 25.53
C GLY A 147 4.69 -8.25 26.01
N ALA A 148 4.50 -8.28 27.33
CA ALA A 148 3.18 -8.34 27.97
C ALA A 148 2.31 -7.08 27.78
N LYS A 149 2.87 -5.96 27.31
CA LYS A 149 2.13 -4.70 27.05
C LYS A 149 1.69 -4.56 25.59
N LYS A 150 1.59 -5.66 24.85
CA LYS A 150 1.04 -5.64 23.49
C LYS A 150 -0.45 -5.33 23.54
N LYS A 151 -0.86 -4.35 22.73
CA LYS A 151 -2.27 -4.04 22.47
C LYS A 151 -2.60 -4.48 21.05
N ARG A 152 -3.71 -5.19 20.89
CA ARG A 152 -4.29 -5.59 19.61
C ARG A 152 -5.69 -5.02 19.52
N VAL A 153 -6.01 -4.34 18.43
CA VAL A 153 -7.36 -3.80 18.16
C VAL A 153 -7.78 -4.17 16.73
N PRO A 154 -9.08 -4.37 16.46
CA PRO A 154 -9.56 -4.47 15.08
C PRO A 154 -9.32 -3.15 14.34
N ALA A 155 -9.06 -3.24 13.02
CA ALA A 155 -8.80 -2.08 12.18
C ALA A 155 -9.91 -1.02 12.26
N ASN A 156 -11.16 -1.46 12.38
CA ASN A 156 -12.34 -0.60 12.46
C ASN A 156 -12.33 0.32 13.69
N GLU A 157 -11.66 -0.05 14.78
CA GLU A 157 -11.49 0.84 15.94
C GLU A 157 -10.58 2.04 15.65
N LEU A 158 -9.78 1.98 14.59
CA LEU A 158 -8.90 3.08 14.18
C LEU A 158 -9.53 3.98 13.12
N ILE A 159 -10.62 3.53 12.51
CA ILE A 159 -11.33 4.26 11.46
C ILE A 159 -12.47 5.03 12.13
N HIS A 160 -12.18 6.27 12.50
CA HIS A 160 -13.18 7.19 13.03
C HIS A 160 -13.62 8.16 11.95
N HIS A 161 -14.93 8.28 11.71
CA HIS A 161 -15.46 9.34 10.88
C HIS A 161 -15.17 10.69 11.56
N ILE A 162 -14.27 11.49 10.98
CA ILE A 162 -13.83 12.77 11.56
C ILE A 162 -15.01 13.73 11.78
N ASN A 163 -16.08 13.63 10.96
CA ASN A 163 -17.25 14.51 11.01
C ASN A 163 -18.57 13.80 10.65
N TRP A 164 -18.87 12.62 11.21
CA TRP A 164 -20.25 12.14 11.12
C TRP A 164 -21.11 12.92 12.12
N PRO A 165 -22.06 13.77 11.71
CA PRO A 165 -22.96 14.39 12.65
C PRO A 165 -23.67 13.29 13.44
N LYS A 166 -23.84 13.45 14.76
CA LYS A 166 -24.52 12.46 15.64
C LYS A 166 -25.90 12.02 15.11
N LYS A 167 -26.48 12.80 14.20
CA LYS A 167 -27.56 12.43 13.31
C LYS A 167 -27.19 12.92 11.90
N ALA A 168 -26.76 12.03 11.02
CA ALA A 168 -26.82 12.31 9.58
C ALA A 168 -28.22 11.90 9.12
N PRO A 169 -29.06 12.84 8.65
CA PRO A 169 -30.28 12.44 7.96
C PRO A 169 -29.86 11.68 6.70
N THR A 170 -30.31 10.44 6.55
CA THR A 170 -30.21 9.74 5.27
C THR A 170 -31.21 10.42 4.32
N PRO A 171 -30.76 11.09 3.25
CA PRO A 171 -31.67 11.70 2.31
C PRO A 171 -32.54 10.61 1.69
N LYS A 172 -33.85 10.85 1.58
CA LYS A 172 -34.73 9.96 0.84
C LYS A 172 -34.48 10.13 -0.66
N PRO A 173 -34.76 9.11 -1.49
CA PRO A 173 -34.71 9.27 -2.94
C PRO A 173 -35.53 10.49 -3.38
N ASN A 174 -34.90 11.37 -4.18
CA ASN A 174 -35.45 12.64 -4.69
C ASN A 174 -35.68 13.76 -3.64
N GLU A 175 -35.06 13.67 -2.46
CA GLU A 175 -35.03 14.79 -1.52
C GLU A 175 -34.03 15.84 -2.01
N GLU A 176 -34.50 17.09 -2.18
CA GLU A 176 -33.62 18.22 -2.47
C GLU A 176 -32.73 18.50 -1.25
N PHE A 177 -31.41 18.46 -1.47
CA PHE A 177 -30.40 18.70 -0.44
C PHE A 177 -29.50 19.85 -0.90
N GLU A 178 -29.37 20.87 -0.06
CA GLU A 178 -28.41 21.96 -0.28
C GLU A 178 -26.98 21.44 -0.07
N THR A 179 -26.22 21.33 -1.16
CA THR A 179 -24.78 21.07 -1.11
C THR A 179 -24.05 22.35 -0.72
N ASN A 180 -23.60 22.45 0.52
CA ASN A 180 -22.60 23.47 0.88
C ASN A 180 -21.21 23.02 0.42
N GLU A 181 -20.38 23.95 -0.06
CA GLU A 181 -18.97 23.67 -0.32
C GLU A 181 -18.29 23.17 0.96
N ALA A 182 -17.56 22.06 0.84
CA ALA A 182 -16.76 21.55 1.94
C ALA A 182 -15.57 22.51 2.18
N THR A 183 -15.69 23.40 3.16
CA THR A 183 -14.55 24.19 3.64
C THR A 183 -13.65 23.34 4.53
N LEU A 184 -12.36 23.27 4.18
CA LEU A 184 -11.28 22.64 4.95
C LEU A 184 -11.02 23.35 6.28
#